data_AF-F9HL28-F1
#
_entry.id   AF-F9HL28-F1
#
_cell.length_a   1.000
_cell.length_b   1.000
_cell.length_c   1.000
_cell.angle_alpha   90.00
_cell.angle_beta   90.00
_cell.angle_gamma   90.00
#
_symmetry.space_group_name_H-M   'P 1'
#
loop_
_entity.id
_entity.type
_entity.pdbx_description
1 polymer ?
#
loop_
_entity_poly.entity_id
_entity_poly.type
_entity_poly.pdbx_seq_one_letter_code
_entity_poly.pdbx_strand_id
1 'polypeptide(L)'
;NPDVADKMVEIIKDYAKKRPDVNYLHVWLSDARNNICECENCRQELVSDQYIRILNQLDRALTSEGLDTKICFLLYHELLWAPQKEKLDNPERFTMMFAPITRTFEMSYADVDFDNSIPTPKPYMRNKIILPNSLEENLSYLFEWQKTFKGDSFVYDYPLGRAHYGDLGYMKISQTIYRDVSYLSNLHLNGYISCQELRAGFPHNFPNYVMGQMLWKKKRSYEELIEEYFSALYGENWQSVVEYLEKLSIYSSCDYFNAIGSRQNDVLANHYYIAYNLADNFLPIIEENISKLLNSQKDEWKQLSYHREYVVKMAKALYLQATGKTRQAQGEWKNVLNYIRGHELLFQSNLDVYRVIEVAKNYAGFHL
;
A
#
# COMPACT_ATOMS: atom_id res chain seq x y z
N ASN A 1 -4.59 -8.82 31.48
CA ASN A 1 -3.68 -8.86 32.65
C ASN A 1 -3.50 -7.41 33.10
N PRO A 2 -4.16 -7.00 34.20
CA PRO A 2 -4.14 -5.61 34.68
C PRO A 2 -2.71 -5.09 34.91
N ASP A 3 -1.85 -5.86 35.58
CA ASP A 3 -0.47 -5.45 35.87
C ASP A 3 0.34 -5.12 34.61
N VAL A 4 0.07 -5.82 33.50
CA VAL A 4 0.71 -5.55 32.21
C VAL A 4 0.16 -4.27 31.58
N ALA A 5 -1.15 -4.04 31.67
CA ALA A 5 -1.76 -2.81 31.18
C ALA A 5 -1.24 -1.59 31.97
N ASP A 6 -1.18 -1.69 33.30
CA ASP A 6 -0.63 -0.64 34.17
C ASP A 6 0.81 -0.31 33.80
N LYS A 7 1.66 -1.32 33.63
CA LYS A 7 3.06 -1.13 33.21
C LYS A 7 3.16 -0.49 31.83
N MET A 8 2.33 -0.91 30.88
CA MET A 8 2.30 -0.34 29.54
C MET A 8 1.90 1.15 29.59
N VAL A 9 0.87 1.49 30.36
CA VAL A 9 0.41 2.87 30.56
C VAL A 9 1.50 3.72 31.18
N GLU A 10 2.16 3.25 32.24
CA GLU A 10 3.26 3.98 32.89
C GLU A 10 4.42 4.25 31.94
N ILE A 11 4.84 3.25 31.14
CA ILE A 11 5.91 3.40 30.15
C ILE A 11 5.54 4.45 29.08
N ILE A 12 4.31 4.38 28.56
CA ILE A 12 3.86 5.32 27.52
C ILE A 12 3.75 6.74 28.09
N LYS A 13 3.21 6.89 29.30
CA LYS A 13 3.13 8.17 30.02
C LYS A 13 4.51 8.78 30.23
N ASP A 14 5.47 7.99 30.73
CA ASP A 14 6.84 8.43 30.93
C ASP A 14 7.52 8.86 29.62
N TYR A 15 7.25 8.15 28.52
CA TYR A 15 7.70 8.56 27.20
C TYR A 15 7.09 9.91 26.79
N ALA A 16 5.78 10.07 26.91
CA ALA A 16 5.07 11.31 26.57
C ALA A 16 5.61 12.51 27.36
N LYS A 17 5.88 12.35 28.66
CA LYS A 17 6.50 13.40 29.50
C LYS A 17 7.87 13.83 28.99
N LYS A 18 8.68 12.88 28.51
CA LYS A 18 10.04 13.13 28.01
C LYS A 18 10.05 13.68 26.59
N ARG A 19 8.95 13.53 25.85
CA ARG A 19 8.82 13.88 24.43
C ARG A 19 7.60 14.77 24.16
N PRO A 20 7.57 15.99 24.72
CA PRO A 20 6.48 16.94 24.48
C PRO A 20 6.39 17.41 23.03
N ASP A 21 7.43 17.15 22.22
CA ASP A 21 7.47 17.37 20.77
C ASP A 21 6.57 16.40 19.99
N VAL A 22 6.17 15.28 20.60
CA VAL A 22 5.34 14.26 19.94
C VAL A 22 3.87 14.57 20.15
N ASN A 23 3.19 14.96 19.06
CA ASN A 23 1.76 15.25 19.09
C ASN A 23 0.87 14.00 19.12
N TYR A 24 1.29 12.93 18.44
CA TYR A 24 0.54 11.67 18.33
C TYR A 24 1.39 10.48 18.74
N LEU A 25 0.87 9.65 19.65
CA LEU A 25 1.45 8.36 19.99
C LEU A 25 0.63 7.24 19.38
N HIS A 26 1.28 6.41 18.58
CA HIS A 26 0.67 5.22 17.99
C HIS A 26 0.77 4.06 18.98
N VAL A 27 -0.37 3.59 19.47
CA VAL A 27 -0.43 2.56 20.51
C VAL A 27 -1.06 1.31 19.92
N TRP A 28 -0.28 0.39 19.38
CA TRP A 28 -0.81 -0.79 18.67
C TRP A 28 -0.66 -2.08 19.50
N LEU A 29 -1.49 -3.08 19.18
CA LEU A 29 -1.36 -4.43 19.72
C LEU A 29 -0.58 -5.34 18.74
N SER A 30 -0.61 -6.65 18.98
CA SER A 30 0.06 -7.69 18.19
C SER A 30 -0.01 -7.47 16.67
N ASP A 31 1.15 -7.47 16.01
CA ASP A 31 1.29 -7.51 14.56
C ASP A 31 1.22 -8.96 14.03
N ALA A 32 0.22 -9.69 14.50
CA ALA A 32 -0.11 -11.03 14.06
C ALA A 32 -1.54 -11.37 14.46
N ARG A 33 -2.21 -12.14 13.60
CA ARG A 33 -3.55 -12.68 13.84
C ARG A 33 -3.53 -14.04 14.53
N ASN A 34 -4.66 -14.39 15.12
CA ASN A 34 -5.00 -15.66 15.73
C ASN A 34 -4.05 -16.11 16.84
N ASN A 35 -3.54 -15.17 17.63
CA ASN A 35 -2.58 -15.42 18.71
C ASN A 35 -3.01 -14.82 20.06
N ILE A 36 -4.32 -14.68 20.29
CA ILE A 36 -4.86 -14.03 21.50
C ILE A 36 -5.16 -15.07 22.58
N CYS A 37 -5.03 -14.67 23.85
CA CYS A 37 -5.39 -15.49 25.01
C CYS A 37 -6.81 -16.05 24.92
N GLU A 38 -6.96 -17.32 25.29
CA GLU A 38 -8.23 -18.05 25.29
C GLU A 38 -8.71 -18.44 26.69
N CYS A 39 -8.19 -17.85 27.76
CA CYS A 39 -8.71 -18.13 29.10
C CYS A 39 -10.18 -17.70 29.21
N GLU A 40 -10.89 -18.28 30.18
CA GLU A 40 -12.32 -18.05 30.40
C GLU A 40 -12.67 -16.56 30.47
N ASN A 41 -11.88 -15.78 31.21
CA ASN A 41 -12.08 -14.34 31.34
C ASN A 41 -11.90 -13.60 30.00
N CYS A 42 -10.87 -13.95 29.21
CA CYS A 42 -10.62 -13.29 27.92
C CYS A 42 -11.65 -13.66 26.85
N ARG A 43 -12.30 -14.83 26.95
CA ARG A 43 -13.32 -15.28 25.99
C ARG A 43 -14.64 -14.50 26.10
N GLN A 44 -14.88 -13.80 27.20
CA GLN A 44 -16.15 -13.09 27.48
C GLN A 44 -16.28 -11.72 26.79
N GLU A 45 -15.20 -11.22 26.19
CA GLU A 45 -15.13 -9.88 25.60
C GLU A 45 -14.39 -9.91 24.26
N LEU A 46 -14.67 -8.94 23.40
CA LEU A 46 -13.86 -8.72 22.20
C LEU A 46 -12.48 -8.19 22.57
N VAL A 47 -11.53 -8.37 21.67
CA VAL A 47 -10.17 -7.81 21.83
C VAL A 47 -10.22 -6.28 21.80
N SER A 48 -11.09 -5.72 20.96
CA SER A 48 -11.34 -4.28 20.89
C SER A 48 -11.89 -3.72 22.21
N ASP A 49 -12.80 -4.42 22.90
CA ASP A 49 -13.28 -3.98 24.24
C ASP A 49 -12.10 -3.88 25.23
N GLN A 50 -11.28 -4.93 25.33
CA GLN A 50 -10.12 -4.94 26.21
C GLN A 50 -9.13 -3.82 25.86
N TYR A 51 -8.95 -3.57 24.57
CA TYR A 51 -8.07 -2.52 24.08
C TYR A 51 -8.60 -1.11 24.40
N ILE A 52 -9.89 -0.84 24.21
CA ILE A 52 -10.52 0.43 24.59
C ILE A 52 -10.33 0.71 26.09
N ARG A 53 -10.46 -0.32 26.95
CA ARG A 53 -10.24 -0.17 28.39
C ARG A 53 -8.82 0.29 28.72
N ILE A 54 -7.81 -0.25 28.03
CA ILE A 54 -6.40 0.16 28.16
C ILE A 54 -6.20 1.58 27.64
N LEU A 55 -6.83 1.93 26.51
CA LEU A 55 -6.75 3.28 25.94
C LEU A 55 -7.36 4.35 26.86
N ASN A 56 -8.51 4.08 27.47
CA ASN A 56 -9.12 4.97 28.46
C ASN A 56 -8.25 5.12 29.73
N GLN A 57 -7.59 4.03 30.14
CA GLN A 57 -6.63 4.09 31.25
C GLN A 57 -5.44 4.99 30.91
N LEU A 58 -4.89 4.86 29.70
CA LEU A 58 -3.80 5.70 29.22
C LEU A 58 -4.22 7.17 29.15
N ASP A 59 -5.39 7.47 28.59
CA ASP A 59 -5.89 8.84 28.51
C ASP A 59 -6.07 9.49 29.90
N ARG A 60 -6.64 8.77 30.87
CA ARG A 60 -6.71 9.26 32.26
C ARG A 60 -5.34 9.55 32.84
N ALA A 61 -4.36 8.68 32.61
CA ALA A 61 -2.99 8.86 33.10
C ALA A 61 -2.31 10.09 32.45
N LEU A 62 -2.42 10.26 31.13
CA LEU A 62 -1.89 11.43 30.43
C LEU A 62 -2.57 12.73 30.89
N THR A 63 -3.90 12.70 31.03
CA THR A 63 -4.68 13.85 31.47
C THR A 63 -4.31 14.26 32.91
N SER A 64 -4.08 13.30 33.81
CA SER A 64 -3.66 13.60 35.19
C SER A 64 -2.29 14.29 35.30
N GLU A 65 -1.44 14.12 34.28
CA GLU A 65 -0.13 14.75 34.17
C GLU A 65 -0.17 16.04 33.32
N GLY A 66 -1.36 16.46 32.84
CA GLY A 66 -1.51 17.65 32.00
C GLY A 66 -0.91 17.50 30.60
N LEU A 67 -0.86 16.27 30.04
CA LEU A 67 -0.28 16.00 28.73
C LEU A 67 -1.35 16.03 27.63
N ASP A 68 -1.14 16.87 26.62
CA ASP A 68 -2.05 17.04 25.48
C ASP A 68 -1.81 16.07 24.32
N THR A 69 -0.85 15.15 24.47
CA THR A 69 -0.52 14.14 23.46
C THR A 69 -1.75 13.33 23.05
N LYS A 70 -2.01 13.24 21.75
CA LYS A 70 -3.09 12.45 21.16
C LYS A 70 -2.68 11.00 21.02
N ILE A 71 -3.66 10.10 20.99
CA ILE A 71 -3.44 8.66 20.88
C ILE A 71 -4.00 8.16 19.54
N CYS A 72 -3.13 7.63 18.68
CA CYS A 72 -3.55 6.95 17.46
C CYS A 72 -3.75 5.46 17.74
N PHE A 73 -4.96 4.96 17.49
CA PHE A 73 -5.32 3.54 17.62
C PHE A 73 -5.61 2.94 16.25
N LEU A 74 -5.46 1.62 16.12
CA LEU A 74 -5.40 0.94 14.83
C LEU A 74 -6.52 -0.12 14.64
N LEU A 75 -7.15 -0.09 13.47
CA LEU A 75 -8.06 -1.13 12.98
C LEU A 75 -7.24 -2.12 12.14
N TYR A 76 -6.81 -3.20 12.79
CA TYR A 76 -5.94 -4.21 12.19
C TYR A 76 -6.10 -5.56 12.90
N HIS A 77 -6.07 -6.66 12.13
CA HIS A 77 -6.32 -8.01 12.63
C HIS A 77 -7.56 -8.09 13.55
N GLU A 78 -7.43 -8.55 14.79
CA GLU A 78 -8.53 -8.68 15.75
C GLU A 78 -9.19 -7.36 16.12
N LEU A 79 -8.53 -6.23 15.89
CA LEU A 79 -9.08 -4.90 16.09
C LEU A 79 -9.94 -4.41 14.92
N LEU A 80 -10.10 -5.20 13.84
CA LEU A 80 -11.09 -4.91 12.81
C LEU A 80 -12.53 -4.96 13.35
N TRP A 81 -12.80 -5.81 14.36
CA TRP A 81 -14.11 -5.90 14.99
C TRP A 81 -14.30 -4.79 16.02
N ALA A 82 -15.23 -3.88 15.76
CA ALA A 82 -15.58 -2.79 16.67
C ALA A 82 -15.97 -3.27 18.07
N PRO A 83 -15.68 -2.50 19.14
CA PRO A 83 -16.05 -2.86 20.50
C PRO A 83 -17.57 -2.95 20.66
N GLN A 84 -18.03 -3.83 21.54
CA GLN A 84 -19.47 -4.03 21.80
C GLN A 84 -19.91 -3.45 23.14
N LYS A 85 -19.00 -3.36 24.11
CA LYS A 85 -19.28 -2.96 25.50
C LYS A 85 -18.59 -1.64 25.84
N GLU A 86 -17.32 -1.52 25.49
CA GLU A 86 -16.49 -0.38 25.89
C GLU A 86 -16.57 0.76 24.88
N LYS A 87 -16.41 2.00 25.36
CA LYS A 87 -16.37 3.21 24.54
C LYS A 87 -15.21 4.10 25.00
N LEU A 88 -14.66 4.88 24.08
CA LEU A 88 -13.65 5.88 24.44
C LEU A 88 -14.31 6.99 25.26
N ASP A 89 -13.75 7.29 26.43
CA ASP A 89 -14.32 8.26 27.38
C ASP A 89 -14.21 9.70 26.84
N ASN A 90 -13.08 10.02 26.20
CA ASN A 90 -12.75 11.33 25.63
C ASN A 90 -12.37 11.17 24.14
N PRO A 91 -13.34 10.99 23.21
CA PRO A 91 -13.06 10.65 21.81
C PRO A 91 -12.10 11.61 21.11
N GLU A 92 -12.08 12.88 21.48
CA GLU A 92 -11.18 13.91 20.95
C GLU A 92 -9.71 13.66 21.27
N ARG A 93 -9.37 12.87 22.29
CA ARG A 93 -7.99 12.42 22.57
C ARG A 93 -7.46 11.49 21.48
N PHE A 94 -8.34 10.85 20.72
CA PHE A 94 -8.00 9.72 19.89
C PHE A 94 -8.11 10.04 18.39
N THR A 95 -7.27 9.38 17.60
CA THR A 95 -7.36 9.35 16.14
C THR A 95 -7.35 7.90 15.67
N MET A 96 -8.36 7.53 14.87
CA MET A 96 -8.50 6.18 14.34
C MET A 96 -7.69 6.00 13.05
N MET A 97 -6.80 5.01 13.02
CA MET A 97 -6.09 4.59 11.82
C MET A 97 -6.74 3.33 11.25
N PHE A 98 -7.26 3.42 10.04
CA PHE A 98 -7.80 2.29 9.29
C PHE A 98 -6.73 1.67 8.41
N ALA A 99 -6.33 0.41 8.65
CA ALA A 99 -5.28 -0.25 7.87
C ALA A 99 -5.78 -1.49 7.11
N PRO A 100 -6.31 -1.33 5.88
CA PRO A 100 -6.86 -2.42 5.08
C PRO A 100 -5.77 -3.26 4.40
N ILE A 101 -4.92 -3.94 5.19
CA ILE A 101 -3.72 -4.66 4.70
C ILE A 101 -3.97 -5.69 3.61
N THR A 102 -5.19 -6.21 3.49
CA THR A 102 -5.57 -7.24 2.52
C THR A 102 -6.40 -6.74 1.34
N ARG A 103 -6.61 -5.42 1.20
CA ARG A 103 -7.30 -4.89 0.01
C ARG A 103 -6.51 -5.17 -1.27
N THR A 104 -7.23 -5.12 -2.39
CA THR A 104 -6.67 -5.14 -3.73
C THR A 104 -6.42 -3.72 -4.24
N PHE A 105 -5.60 -3.58 -5.29
CA PHE A 105 -5.18 -2.27 -5.83
C PHE A 105 -5.53 -2.05 -7.30
N GLU A 106 -6.28 -2.98 -7.89
CA GLU A 106 -6.84 -2.83 -9.24
C GLU A 106 -8.06 -1.89 -9.27
N MET A 107 -8.61 -1.55 -8.10
CA MET A 107 -9.79 -0.69 -7.92
C MET A 107 -9.52 0.37 -6.85
N SER A 108 -10.20 1.52 -6.96
CA SER A 108 -10.23 2.58 -5.96
C SER A 108 -11.44 2.43 -5.02
N TYR A 109 -11.38 3.04 -3.84
CA TYR A 109 -12.56 3.27 -3.00
C TYR A 109 -13.71 3.94 -3.77
N ALA A 110 -13.39 4.78 -4.75
CA ALA A 110 -14.38 5.47 -5.58
C ALA A 110 -15.13 4.53 -6.55
N ASP A 111 -14.63 3.31 -6.76
CA ASP A 111 -15.23 2.31 -7.65
C ASP A 111 -16.20 1.36 -6.91
N VAL A 112 -16.28 1.45 -5.59
CA VAL A 112 -17.12 0.57 -4.76
C VAL A 112 -18.61 0.93 -4.92
N ASP A 113 -19.45 -0.08 -5.11
CA ASP A 113 -20.91 0.06 -5.08
C ASP A 113 -21.42 0.07 -3.63
N PHE A 114 -21.38 1.25 -2.99
CA PHE A 114 -21.75 1.40 -1.58
C PHE A 114 -23.20 1.00 -1.26
N ASP A 115 -24.10 1.02 -2.26
CA ASP A 115 -25.52 0.73 -2.05
C ASP A 115 -25.79 -0.78 -2.06
N ASN A 116 -25.03 -1.56 -2.84
CA ASN A 116 -25.34 -2.98 -3.06
C ASN A 116 -24.20 -3.96 -2.72
N SER A 117 -22.94 -3.51 -2.60
CA SER A 117 -21.80 -4.41 -2.47
C SER A 117 -21.15 -4.47 -1.10
N ILE A 118 -21.51 -3.59 -0.15
CA ILE A 118 -20.93 -3.61 1.20
C ILE A 118 -21.52 -4.77 2.02
N PRO A 119 -20.72 -5.81 2.36
CA PRO A 119 -21.22 -6.92 3.15
C PRO A 119 -21.34 -6.52 4.62
N THR A 120 -22.08 -7.31 5.40
CA THR A 120 -21.95 -7.28 6.86
C THR A 120 -20.61 -7.91 7.26
N PRO A 121 -19.87 -7.34 8.24
CA PRO A 121 -18.64 -7.97 8.71
C PRO A 121 -18.87 -9.39 9.21
N LYS A 122 -17.91 -10.27 8.94
CA LYS A 122 -17.94 -11.64 9.44
C LYS A 122 -17.99 -11.64 10.97
N PRO A 123 -18.72 -12.55 11.64
CA PRO A 123 -18.69 -12.65 13.09
C PRO A 123 -17.27 -12.87 13.63
N TYR A 124 -16.95 -12.26 14.76
CA TYR A 124 -15.66 -12.49 15.42
C TYR A 124 -15.60 -13.91 15.97
N MET A 125 -14.57 -14.67 15.57
CA MET A 125 -14.23 -15.95 16.17
C MET A 125 -12.79 -15.90 16.67
N ARG A 126 -12.63 -15.92 18.00
CA ARG A 126 -11.33 -15.85 18.67
C ARG A 126 -10.38 -16.91 18.11
N ASN A 127 -9.19 -16.47 17.68
CA ASN A 127 -8.15 -17.27 17.04
C ASN A 127 -8.55 -18.04 15.78
N LYS A 128 -9.67 -17.67 15.16
CA LYS A 128 -10.14 -18.22 13.87
C LYS A 128 -10.63 -17.12 12.95
N ILE A 129 -10.06 -15.92 13.06
CA ILE A 129 -10.42 -14.81 12.19
C ILE A 129 -9.91 -15.06 10.77
N ILE A 130 -10.75 -14.69 9.81
CA ILE A 130 -10.41 -14.64 8.40
C ILE A 130 -10.39 -13.15 8.04
N LEU A 131 -9.25 -12.68 7.54
CA LEU A 131 -9.11 -11.29 7.15
C LEU A 131 -9.97 -11.01 5.91
N PRO A 132 -10.49 -9.78 5.77
CA PRO A 132 -11.16 -9.38 4.53
C PRO A 132 -10.23 -9.56 3.33
N ASN A 133 -10.73 -9.70 2.11
CA ASN A 133 -9.88 -9.81 0.91
C ASN A 133 -10.31 -8.91 -0.26
N SER A 134 -11.28 -8.03 -0.03
CA SER A 134 -11.75 -7.05 -1.01
C SER A 134 -11.84 -5.66 -0.37
N LEU A 135 -12.03 -4.63 -1.21
CA LEU A 135 -12.30 -3.27 -0.75
C LEU A 135 -13.57 -3.21 0.11
N GLU A 136 -14.65 -3.81 -0.37
CA GLU A 136 -15.97 -3.86 0.27
C GLU A 136 -15.90 -4.56 1.64
N GLU A 137 -15.26 -5.73 1.70
CA GLU A 137 -15.09 -6.44 2.97
C GLU A 137 -14.27 -5.59 3.96
N ASN A 138 -13.19 -4.93 3.52
CA ASN A 138 -12.40 -4.05 4.39
C ASN A 138 -13.21 -2.84 4.88
N LEU A 139 -13.96 -2.18 3.99
CA LEU A 139 -14.79 -1.02 4.32
C LEU A 139 -15.92 -1.35 5.29
N SER A 140 -16.47 -2.57 5.25
CA SER A 140 -17.49 -3.00 6.20
C SER A 140 -17.04 -2.87 7.66
N TYR A 141 -15.76 -3.16 7.94
CA TYR A 141 -15.18 -3.02 9.29
C TYR A 141 -14.97 -1.56 9.68
N LEU A 142 -14.54 -0.71 8.74
CA LEU A 142 -14.46 0.74 8.97
C LEU A 142 -15.83 1.30 9.37
N PHE A 143 -16.88 0.93 8.64
CA PHE A 143 -18.23 1.42 8.89
C PHE A 143 -18.80 0.97 10.24
N GLU A 144 -18.53 -0.26 10.68
CA GLU A 144 -18.90 -0.66 12.05
C GLU A 144 -18.19 0.17 13.11
N TRP A 145 -16.88 0.39 12.98
CA TRP A 145 -16.13 1.24 13.91
C TRP A 145 -16.70 2.66 13.94
N GLN A 146 -17.01 3.22 12.78
CA GLN A 146 -17.60 4.54 12.66
C GLN A 146 -18.97 4.66 13.34
N LYS A 147 -19.70 3.57 13.63
CA LYS A 147 -20.93 3.66 14.45
C LYS A 147 -20.64 4.05 15.90
N THR A 148 -19.46 3.68 16.40
CA THR A 148 -19.06 3.90 17.80
C THR A 148 -18.08 5.07 17.98
N PHE A 149 -17.26 5.36 16.97
CA PHE A 149 -16.24 6.41 17.01
C PHE A 149 -16.44 7.42 15.88
N LYS A 150 -16.55 8.70 16.24
CA LYS A 150 -16.78 9.83 15.32
C LYS A 150 -15.66 10.88 15.36
N GLY A 151 -14.53 10.55 16.00
CA GLY A 151 -13.38 11.43 16.08
C GLY A 151 -12.56 11.45 14.79
N ASP A 152 -11.37 12.05 14.87
CA ASP A 152 -10.47 12.17 13.72
C ASP A 152 -9.98 10.80 13.25
N SER A 153 -9.73 10.64 11.94
CA SER A 153 -9.31 9.37 11.38
C SER A 153 -8.58 9.49 10.05
N PHE A 154 -7.80 8.48 9.69
CA PHE A 154 -7.09 8.41 8.42
C PHE A 154 -6.88 6.95 7.98
N VAL A 155 -6.60 6.74 6.69
CA VAL A 155 -6.22 5.43 6.16
C VAL A 155 -4.71 5.24 6.15
N TYR A 156 -4.26 4.05 6.53
CA TYR A 156 -2.88 3.57 6.38
C TYR A 156 -2.87 2.42 5.39
N ASP A 157 -2.49 2.70 4.15
CA ASP A 157 -2.64 1.80 3.01
C ASP A 157 -1.28 1.31 2.47
N TYR A 158 -1.27 0.36 1.54
CA TYR A 158 -0.07 -0.37 1.11
C TYR A 158 0.21 -0.38 -0.41
N PRO A 159 -0.13 0.67 -1.20
CA PRO A 159 0.03 0.63 -2.65
C PRO A 159 1.50 0.46 -3.07
N LEU A 160 2.42 1.08 -2.32
CA LEU A 160 3.85 1.15 -2.63
C LEU A 160 4.71 0.24 -1.74
N GLY A 161 4.09 -0.68 -0.98
CA GLY A 161 4.80 -1.71 -0.20
C GLY A 161 4.85 -3.09 -0.87
N ARG A 162 3.88 -3.40 -1.74
CA ARG A 162 3.87 -4.65 -2.53
C ARG A 162 3.11 -4.58 -3.84
N ALA A 163 2.05 -3.77 -3.91
CA ALA A 163 1.13 -3.78 -5.04
C ALA A 163 1.80 -3.30 -6.34
N HIS A 164 2.54 -2.20 -6.21
CA HIS A 164 3.23 -1.52 -7.31
C HIS A 164 4.14 -2.41 -8.17
N TYR A 165 4.70 -3.51 -7.64
CA TYR A 165 5.56 -4.41 -8.43
C TYR A 165 4.83 -5.09 -9.59
N GLY A 166 3.50 -5.20 -9.52
CA GLY A 166 2.68 -5.74 -10.61
C GLY A 166 2.18 -4.68 -11.59
N ASP A 167 2.35 -3.38 -11.30
CA ASP A 167 2.12 -2.29 -12.25
C ASP A 167 3.45 -1.90 -12.89
N LEU A 168 3.69 -2.39 -14.11
CA LEU A 168 4.97 -2.20 -14.79
C LEU A 168 5.19 -0.77 -15.26
N GLY A 169 4.17 0.08 -15.30
CA GLY A 169 4.29 1.48 -15.73
C GLY A 169 4.05 2.50 -14.62
N TYR A 170 3.60 2.08 -13.43
CA TYR A 170 3.22 2.94 -12.30
C TYR A 170 2.04 3.90 -12.56
N MET A 171 1.41 3.86 -13.73
CA MET A 171 0.33 4.79 -14.05
C MET A 171 -0.99 4.35 -13.44
N LYS A 172 -1.22 3.03 -13.35
CA LYS A 172 -2.45 2.50 -12.75
C LYS A 172 -2.47 2.71 -11.24
N ILE A 173 -1.36 2.39 -10.56
CA ILE A 173 -1.26 2.58 -9.11
C ILE A 173 -1.31 4.07 -8.75
N SER A 174 -0.70 4.95 -9.57
CA SER A 174 -0.80 6.40 -9.40
C SER A 174 -2.25 6.89 -9.53
N GLN A 175 -3.00 6.36 -10.49
CA GLN A 175 -4.41 6.69 -10.67
C GLN A 175 -5.27 6.18 -9.51
N THR A 176 -5.03 4.96 -9.03
CA THR A 176 -5.71 4.43 -7.84
C THR A 176 -5.46 5.32 -6.63
N ILE A 177 -4.21 5.73 -6.38
CA ILE A 177 -3.86 6.66 -5.29
C ILE A 177 -4.57 8.00 -5.46
N TYR A 178 -4.56 8.60 -6.66
CA TYR A 178 -5.25 9.85 -6.96
C TYR A 178 -6.73 9.78 -6.57
N ARG A 179 -7.39 8.71 -7.01
CA ARG A 179 -8.82 8.49 -6.79
C ARG A 179 -9.13 8.19 -5.33
N ASP A 180 -8.31 7.38 -4.66
CA ASP A 180 -8.46 7.05 -3.24
C ASP A 180 -8.33 8.30 -2.37
N VAL A 181 -7.28 9.11 -2.57
CA VAL A 181 -7.08 10.36 -1.80
C VAL A 181 -8.24 11.34 -2.03
N SER A 182 -8.74 11.41 -3.26
CA SER A 182 -9.89 12.25 -3.61
C SER A 182 -11.18 11.80 -2.92
N TYR A 183 -11.34 10.50 -2.67
CA TYR A 183 -12.56 9.91 -2.11
C TYR A 183 -12.59 9.84 -0.57
N LEU A 184 -11.49 10.13 0.12
CA LEU A 184 -11.38 9.96 1.58
C LEU A 184 -12.49 10.66 2.38
N SER A 185 -12.91 11.85 1.98
CA SER A 185 -13.97 12.59 2.68
C SER A 185 -15.32 11.87 2.64
N ASN A 186 -15.60 11.14 1.55
CA ASN A 186 -16.80 10.32 1.42
C ASN A 186 -16.79 9.12 2.38
N LEU A 187 -15.59 8.69 2.79
CA LEU A 187 -15.39 7.66 3.80
C LEU A 187 -15.25 8.22 5.21
N HIS A 188 -15.42 9.53 5.41
CA HIS A 188 -15.15 10.22 6.68
C HIS A 188 -13.72 10.03 7.20
N LEU A 189 -12.74 9.95 6.28
CA LEU A 189 -11.32 9.88 6.59
C LEU A 189 -10.65 11.21 6.22
N ASN A 190 -9.81 11.73 7.11
CA ASN A 190 -9.17 13.05 7.00
C ASN A 190 -7.73 12.99 6.47
N GLY A 191 -7.16 11.80 6.31
CA GLY A 191 -5.79 11.64 5.82
C GLY A 191 -5.51 10.28 5.17
N TYR A 192 -4.34 10.18 4.55
CA TYR A 192 -3.79 8.99 3.93
C TYR A 192 -2.32 8.88 4.29
N ILE A 193 -1.90 7.70 4.72
CA ILE A 193 -0.49 7.34 4.89
C ILE A 193 -0.24 6.08 4.05
N SER A 194 0.80 6.13 3.23
CA SER A 194 1.26 4.96 2.47
C SER A 194 2.37 4.25 3.23
N CYS A 195 2.13 3.00 3.62
CA CYS A 195 3.18 2.06 3.87
C CYS A 195 3.90 1.75 2.57
N GLN A 196 5.20 2.01 2.53
CA GLN A 196 5.97 1.91 1.31
C GLN A 196 7.42 1.57 1.57
N GLU A 197 8.05 1.00 0.54
CA GLU A 197 9.48 0.77 0.55
C GLU A 197 10.26 2.09 0.57
N LEU A 198 11.45 2.07 1.14
CA LEU A 198 12.36 3.23 1.09
C LEU A 198 12.76 3.57 -0.35
N ARG A 199 12.72 2.57 -1.25
CA ARG A 199 13.15 2.67 -2.65
C ARG A 199 12.03 2.18 -3.56
N ALA A 200 10.99 2.99 -3.63
CA ALA A 200 9.78 2.74 -4.41
C ALA A 200 9.74 3.56 -5.72
N GLY A 201 10.83 4.23 -6.11
CA GLY A 201 10.88 5.20 -7.21
C GLY A 201 11.17 4.62 -8.61
N PHE A 202 10.96 3.33 -8.83
CA PHE A 202 11.27 2.65 -10.08
C PHE A 202 9.99 2.13 -10.79
N PRO A 203 9.61 2.65 -11.98
CA PRO A 203 10.42 3.47 -12.88
C PRO A 203 10.57 4.95 -12.51
N HIS A 204 9.67 5.50 -11.70
CA HIS A 204 9.67 6.91 -11.30
C HIS A 204 8.89 7.13 -10.00
N ASN A 205 8.96 8.32 -9.42
CA ASN A 205 8.27 8.68 -8.17
C ASN A 205 6.88 9.31 -8.37
N PHE A 206 6.27 9.20 -9.56
CA PHE A 206 4.94 9.76 -9.83
C PHE A 206 3.85 9.34 -8.82
N PRO A 207 3.75 8.08 -8.35
CA PRO A 207 2.77 7.72 -7.31
C PRO A 207 2.91 8.56 -6.03
N ASN A 208 4.14 8.80 -5.58
CA ASN A 208 4.43 9.62 -4.41
C ASN A 208 4.13 11.11 -4.66
N TYR A 209 4.47 11.60 -5.86
CA TYR A 209 4.17 12.97 -6.26
C TYR A 209 2.66 13.23 -6.26
N VAL A 210 1.87 12.34 -6.87
CA VAL A 210 0.40 12.40 -6.87
C VAL A 210 -0.15 12.40 -5.44
N MET A 211 0.33 11.49 -4.59
CA MET A 211 -0.11 11.39 -3.20
C MET A 211 0.16 12.68 -2.42
N GLY A 212 1.38 13.23 -2.52
CA GLY A 212 1.75 14.47 -1.83
C GLY A 212 0.96 15.67 -2.32
N GLN A 213 0.80 15.82 -3.64
CA GLN A 213 0.03 16.92 -4.23
C GLN A 213 -1.44 16.86 -3.84
N MET A 214 -2.06 15.68 -3.88
CA MET A 214 -3.47 15.52 -3.57
C MET A 214 -3.77 15.63 -2.06
N LEU A 215 -2.86 15.19 -1.19
CA LEU A 215 -3.01 15.39 0.26
C LEU A 215 -2.85 16.86 0.67
N TRP A 216 -2.00 17.62 -0.04
CA TRP A 216 -1.85 19.06 0.19
C TRP A 216 -2.97 19.89 -0.44
N LYS A 217 -3.32 19.62 -1.70
CA LYS A 217 -4.33 20.34 -2.50
C LYS A 217 -5.19 19.36 -3.30
N LYS A 218 -6.30 18.91 -2.70
CA LYS A 218 -7.26 17.93 -3.27
C LYS A 218 -7.98 18.35 -4.58
N LYS A 219 -7.63 19.46 -5.22
CA LYS A 219 -8.38 20.05 -6.35
C LYS A 219 -7.67 19.97 -7.70
N ARG A 220 -6.46 19.42 -7.75
CA ARG A 220 -5.70 19.29 -9.01
C ARG A 220 -6.29 18.17 -9.87
N SER A 221 -6.29 18.34 -11.19
CA SER A 221 -6.66 17.23 -12.08
C SER A 221 -5.51 16.24 -12.19
N TYR A 222 -5.81 15.00 -12.58
CA TYR A 222 -4.78 13.98 -12.76
C TYR A 222 -3.88 14.32 -13.96
N GLU A 223 -4.46 14.89 -15.01
CA GLU A 223 -3.78 15.29 -16.24
C GLU A 223 -2.78 16.43 -15.97
N GLU A 224 -3.15 17.41 -15.14
CA GLU A 224 -2.24 18.49 -14.70
C GLU A 224 -1.02 17.94 -13.95
N LEU A 225 -1.21 16.90 -13.14
CA LEU A 225 -0.12 16.26 -12.40
C LEU A 225 0.81 15.48 -13.34
N ILE A 226 0.24 14.76 -14.31
CA ILE A 226 1.00 14.06 -15.36
C ILE A 226 1.85 15.07 -16.14
N GLU A 227 1.23 16.13 -16.66
CA GLU A 227 1.93 17.12 -17.48
C GLU A 227 3.06 17.79 -16.69
N GLU A 228 2.81 18.30 -15.48
CA GLU A 228 3.83 18.95 -14.66
C GLU A 228 5.00 17.99 -14.37
N TYR A 229 4.70 16.76 -13.95
CA TYR A 229 5.71 15.80 -13.53
C TYR A 229 6.55 15.30 -14.72
N PHE A 230 5.91 14.79 -15.76
CA PHE A 230 6.61 14.13 -16.85
C PHE A 230 7.29 15.13 -17.78
N SER A 231 6.72 16.32 -18.02
CA SER A 231 7.40 17.36 -18.81
C SER A 231 8.70 17.82 -18.14
N ALA A 232 8.74 17.89 -16.82
CA ALA A 232 9.95 18.20 -16.08
C ALA A 232 10.99 17.08 -16.20
N LEU A 233 10.59 15.82 -16.04
CA LEU A 233 11.49 14.66 -16.07
C LEU A 233 12.07 14.37 -17.46
N TYR A 234 11.23 14.43 -18.51
CA TYR A 234 11.58 13.92 -19.84
C TYR A 234 11.67 14.99 -20.93
N GLY A 235 11.32 16.24 -20.62
CA GLY A 235 11.38 17.35 -21.58
C GLY A 235 10.37 17.19 -22.71
N GLU A 236 10.71 17.63 -23.91
CA GLU A 236 9.78 17.73 -25.05
C GLU A 236 9.09 16.40 -25.44
N ASN A 237 9.73 15.26 -25.16
CA ASN A 237 9.23 13.92 -25.53
C ASN A 237 8.46 13.22 -24.40
N TRP A 238 8.05 13.95 -23.37
CA TRP A 238 7.40 13.37 -22.20
C TRP A 238 6.11 12.62 -22.52
N GLN A 239 5.32 13.07 -23.50
CA GLN A 239 4.05 12.43 -23.86
C GLN A 239 4.27 11.00 -24.35
N SER A 240 5.33 10.75 -25.12
CA SER A 240 5.66 9.40 -25.61
C SER A 240 6.03 8.46 -24.45
N VAL A 241 6.67 8.99 -23.40
CA VAL A 241 6.98 8.23 -22.19
C VAL A 241 5.71 7.90 -21.40
N VAL A 242 4.82 8.88 -21.23
CA VAL A 242 3.52 8.67 -20.57
C VAL A 242 2.70 7.63 -21.31
N GLU A 243 2.56 7.74 -22.63
CA GLU A 243 1.82 6.77 -23.44
C GLU A 243 2.40 5.35 -23.30
N TYR A 244 3.72 5.23 -23.30
CA TYR A 244 4.41 3.96 -23.08
C TYR A 244 4.10 3.36 -21.69
N LEU A 245 4.24 4.16 -20.63
CA LEU A 245 4.03 3.72 -19.25
C LEU A 245 2.55 3.41 -18.96
N GLU A 246 1.62 4.19 -19.49
CA GLU A 246 0.17 3.92 -19.40
C GLU A 246 -0.17 2.58 -20.05
N LYS A 247 0.36 2.32 -21.26
CA LYS A 247 0.17 1.03 -21.93
C LYS A 247 0.76 -0.13 -21.12
N LEU A 248 1.96 0.03 -20.54
CA LEU A 248 2.51 -0.99 -19.66
C LEU A 248 1.62 -1.27 -18.45
N SER A 249 1.04 -0.23 -17.87
CA SER A 249 0.13 -0.35 -16.72
C SER A 249 -1.19 -1.05 -17.11
N ILE A 250 -1.71 -0.79 -18.31
CA ILE A 250 -2.88 -1.49 -18.89
C ILE A 250 -2.60 -2.99 -19.07
N TYR A 251 -1.40 -3.34 -19.55
CA TYR A 251 -1.00 -4.71 -19.86
C TYR A 251 -0.20 -5.40 -18.74
N SER A 252 -0.36 -4.93 -17.51
CA SER A 252 0.17 -5.58 -16.31
C SER A 252 -0.90 -5.63 -15.21
N SER A 253 -0.58 -6.27 -14.08
CA SER A 253 -1.56 -6.49 -13.01
C SER A 253 -0.87 -6.60 -11.66
N CYS A 254 -1.22 -5.66 -10.77
CA CYS A 254 -0.87 -5.66 -9.36
C CYS A 254 -1.34 -6.95 -8.68
N ASP A 255 -2.59 -7.33 -8.93
CA ASP A 255 -3.25 -8.44 -8.25
C ASP A 255 -2.64 -9.79 -8.65
N TYR A 256 -2.37 -10.00 -9.94
CA TYR A 256 -1.72 -11.22 -10.41
C TYR A 256 -0.33 -11.40 -9.78
N PHE A 257 0.48 -10.33 -9.74
CA PHE A 257 1.79 -10.36 -9.09
C PHE A 257 1.67 -10.67 -7.58
N ASN A 258 0.61 -10.18 -6.93
CA ASN A 258 0.33 -10.39 -5.50
C ASN A 258 -0.48 -11.65 -5.16
N ALA A 259 -0.51 -12.64 -6.05
CA ALA A 259 -1.16 -13.94 -5.81
C ALA A 259 -2.68 -13.90 -5.67
N ILE A 260 -3.30 -12.90 -6.30
CA ILE A 260 -4.75 -12.84 -6.46
C ILE A 260 -5.10 -13.39 -7.84
N GLY A 261 -6.01 -14.38 -7.86
CA GLY A 261 -6.42 -15.08 -9.07
C GLY A 261 -5.55 -16.29 -9.44
N SER A 262 -5.93 -16.97 -10.52
CA SER A 262 -5.23 -18.16 -11.02
C SER A 262 -3.86 -17.82 -11.59
N ARG A 263 -2.86 -18.68 -11.34
CA ARG A 263 -1.52 -18.59 -11.95
C ARG A 263 -1.53 -18.90 -13.44
N GLN A 264 -2.45 -19.73 -13.91
CA GLN A 264 -2.66 -19.93 -15.34
C GLN A 264 -3.83 -19.05 -15.77
N ASN A 265 -3.55 -18.13 -16.70
CA ASN A 265 -4.50 -17.11 -17.15
C ASN A 265 -4.12 -16.63 -18.57
N ASP A 266 -4.88 -17.06 -19.58
CA ASP A 266 -4.59 -16.75 -20.98
C ASP A 266 -4.73 -15.26 -21.32
N VAL A 267 -5.64 -14.54 -20.64
CA VAL A 267 -5.81 -13.10 -20.83
C VAL A 267 -4.55 -12.36 -20.35
N LEU A 268 -4.08 -12.68 -19.14
CA LEU A 268 -2.87 -12.07 -18.59
C LEU A 268 -1.62 -12.51 -19.34
N ALA A 269 -1.57 -13.74 -19.85
CA ALA A 269 -0.51 -14.15 -20.77
C ALA A 269 -0.45 -13.23 -21.99
N ASN A 270 -1.59 -12.98 -22.66
CA ASN A 270 -1.64 -12.06 -23.79
C ASN A 270 -1.21 -10.63 -23.40
N HIS A 271 -1.63 -10.15 -22.23
CA HIS A 271 -1.20 -8.84 -21.71
C HIS A 271 0.32 -8.76 -21.56
N TYR A 272 0.95 -9.74 -20.89
CA TYR A 272 2.40 -9.73 -20.70
C TYR A 272 3.17 -9.89 -22.02
N TYR A 273 2.62 -10.61 -23.01
CA TYR A 273 3.17 -10.64 -24.35
C TYR A 273 3.13 -9.25 -25.02
N ILE A 274 2.03 -8.51 -24.88
CA ILE A 274 1.93 -7.14 -25.39
C ILE A 274 2.91 -6.22 -24.65
N ALA A 275 2.98 -6.28 -23.31
CA ALA A 275 3.90 -5.48 -22.51
C ALA A 275 5.37 -5.72 -22.89
N TYR A 276 5.75 -6.98 -23.15
CA TYR A 276 7.06 -7.32 -23.70
C TYR A 276 7.34 -6.59 -25.02
N ASN A 277 6.42 -6.65 -25.98
CA ASN A 277 6.61 -6.03 -27.30
C ASN A 277 6.61 -4.49 -27.22
N LEU A 278 5.80 -3.91 -26.33
CA LEU A 278 5.80 -2.46 -26.09
C LEU A 278 7.16 -1.99 -25.57
N ALA A 279 7.69 -2.66 -24.55
CA ALA A 279 9.03 -2.38 -24.04
C ALA A 279 10.08 -2.59 -25.12
N ASP A 280 9.96 -3.67 -25.91
CA ASP A 280 10.95 -3.99 -26.93
C ASP A 280 11.05 -2.87 -27.98
N ASN A 281 9.90 -2.40 -28.47
CA ASN A 281 9.79 -1.39 -29.52
C ASN A 281 10.09 0.05 -29.05
N PHE A 282 10.17 0.32 -27.74
CA PHE A 282 10.41 1.66 -27.22
C PHE A 282 11.90 2.05 -27.18
N LEU A 283 12.81 1.11 -27.43
CA LEU A 283 14.27 1.33 -27.38
C LEU A 283 14.77 2.48 -28.28
N PRO A 284 14.34 2.61 -29.56
CA PRO A 284 14.85 3.68 -30.43
C PRO A 284 14.55 5.09 -29.89
N ILE A 285 13.39 5.28 -29.27
CA ILE A 285 12.99 6.57 -28.67
C ILE A 285 13.91 6.89 -27.48
N ILE A 286 14.22 5.90 -26.65
CA ILE A 286 15.15 6.04 -25.52
C ILE A 286 16.56 6.42 -26.02
N GLU A 287 17.09 5.68 -27.00
CA GLU A 287 18.43 5.90 -27.54
C GLU A 287 18.59 7.29 -28.17
N GLU A 288 17.57 7.72 -28.93
CA GLU A 288 17.54 9.05 -29.52
C GLU A 288 17.62 10.14 -28.45
N ASN A 289 16.82 10.05 -27.38
CA ASN A 289 16.82 11.05 -26.32
C ASN A 289 18.11 11.04 -25.48
N ILE A 290 18.66 9.87 -25.14
CA ILE A 290 19.95 9.78 -24.43
C ILE A 290 21.08 10.40 -25.24
N SER A 291 21.06 10.26 -26.58
CA SER A 291 22.09 10.81 -27.47
C SER A 291 22.04 12.34 -27.57
N LYS A 292 20.83 12.92 -27.59
CA LYS A 292 20.62 14.37 -27.78
C LYS A 292 20.77 15.17 -26.48
N LEU A 293 20.39 14.62 -25.33
CA LEU A 293 20.31 15.35 -24.07
C LEU A 293 21.67 15.42 -23.34
N LEU A 294 21.95 16.60 -22.79
CA LEU A 294 23.15 16.90 -21.97
C LEU A 294 22.82 17.37 -20.54
N ASN A 295 21.53 17.53 -20.22
CA ASN A 295 21.05 17.97 -18.91
C ASN A 295 20.67 16.78 -18.00
N SER A 296 20.12 17.06 -16.82
CA SER A 296 19.68 16.04 -15.86
C SER A 296 18.60 15.11 -16.40
N GLN A 297 17.80 15.52 -17.39
CA GLN A 297 16.78 14.67 -18.02
C GLN A 297 17.41 13.45 -18.69
N LYS A 298 18.68 13.54 -19.13
CA LYS A 298 19.44 12.41 -19.67
C LYS A 298 19.49 11.23 -18.68
N ASP A 299 19.59 11.50 -17.38
CA ASP A 299 19.68 10.44 -16.37
C ASP A 299 18.31 9.77 -16.14
N GLU A 300 17.21 10.52 -16.25
CA GLU A 300 15.85 9.95 -16.25
C GLU A 300 15.63 9.03 -17.46
N TRP A 301 16.10 9.42 -18.65
CA TRP A 301 16.08 8.55 -19.83
C TRP A 301 16.95 7.28 -19.68
N LYS A 302 18.09 7.35 -18.97
CA LYS A 302 18.89 6.15 -18.63
C LYS A 302 18.17 5.25 -17.64
N GLN A 303 17.48 5.82 -16.65
CA GLN A 303 16.64 5.04 -15.73
C GLN A 303 15.49 4.36 -16.47
N LEU A 304 14.86 5.05 -17.42
CA LEU A 304 13.84 4.47 -18.29
C LEU A 304 14.39 3.36 -19.19
N SER A 305 15.64 3.49 -19.68
CA SER A 305 16.36 2.42 -20.40
C SER A 305 16.53 1.18 -19.53
N TYR A 306 16.99 1.37 -18.28
CA TYR A 306 17.14 0.27 -17.32
C TYR A 306 15.80 -0.39 -17.00
N HIS A 307 14.74 0.41 -16.83
CA HIS A 307 13.37 -0.05 -16.65
C HIS A 307 12.83 -0.84 -17.83
N ARG A 308 13.02 -0.36 -19.06
CA ARG A 308 12.61 -1.06 -20.28
C ARG A 308 13.18 -2.48 -20.32
N GLU A 309 14.47 -2.63 -20.07
CA GLU A 309 15.13 -3.94 -20.02
C GLU A 309 14.61 -4.82 -18.88
N TYR A 310 14.32 -4.23 -17.71
CA TYR A 310 13.64 -4.94 -16.62
C TYR A 310 12.26 -5.45 -17.07
N VAL A 311 11.45 -4.61 -17.71
CA VAL A 311 10.12 -4.96 -18.21
C VAL A 311 10.18 -6.08 -19.25
N VAL A 312 11.11 -6.02 -20.21
CA VAL A 312 11.30 -7.10 -21.19
C VAL A 312 11.53 -8.45 -20.52
N LYS A 313 12.42 -8.51 -19.51
CA LYS A 313 12.73 -9.76 -18.80
C LYS A 313 11.58 -10.20 -17.90
N MET A 314 10.99 -9.27 -17.15
CA MET A 314 9.90 -9.54 -16.21
C MET A 314 8.61 -9.96 -16.93
N ALA A 315 8.19 -9.23 -17.97
CA ALA A 315 7.00 -9.56 -18.75
C ALA A 315 7.14 -10.92 -19.43
N LYS A 316 8.34 -11.27 -19.93
CA LYS A 316 8.60 -12.60 -20.49
C LYS A 316 8.44 -13.72 -19.45
N ALA A 317 8.97 -13.51 -18.23
CA ALA A 317 8.81 -14.47 -17.13
C ALA A 317 7.33 -14.62 -16.72
N LEU A 318 6.60 -13.50 -16.60
CA LEU A 318 5.18 -13.49 -16.25
C LEU A 318 4.29 -14.10 -17.34
N TYR A 319 4.60 -13.88 -18.62
CA TYR A 319 3.94 -14.54 -19.76
C TYR A 319 4.07 -16.07 -19.68
N LEU A 320 5.28 -16.57 -19.44
CA LEU A 320 5.52 -18.02 -19.32
C LEU A 320 4.82 -18.60 -18.09
N GLN A 321 4.78 -17.85 -16.98
CA GLN A 321 4.05 -18.24 -15.78
C GLN A 321 2.54 -18.35 -16.08
N ALA A 322 1.98 -17.32 -16.71
CA ALA A 322 0.56 -17.21 -17.04
C ALA A 322 0.08 -18.28 -18.04
N THR A 323 0.98 -18.76 -18.92
CA THR A 323 0.72 -19.88 -19.85
C THR A 323 0.95 -21.27 -19.23
N GLY A 324 1.28 -21.35 -17.93
CA GLY A 324 1.56 -22.62 -17.25
C GLY A 324 2.92 -23.24 -17.57
N LYS A 325 3.79 -22.55 -18.29
CA LYS A 325 5.16 -23.00 -18.63
C LYS A 325 6.14 -22.72 -17.48
N THR A 326 5.78 -23.15 -16.27
CA THR A 326 6.46 -22.78 -15.01
C THR A 326 7.99 -22.99 -15.05
N ARG A 327 8.49 -24.10 -15.59
CA ARG A 327 9.94 -24.35 -15.68
C ARG A 327 10.66 -23.28 -16.53
N GLN A 328 10.05 -22.88 -17.65
CA GLN A 328 10.61 -21.85 -18.52
C GLN A 328 10.51 -20.47 -17.85
N ALA A 329 9.39 -20.20 -17.17
CA ALA A 329 9.20 -18.98 -16.38
C ALA A 329 10.28 -18.81 -15.31
N GLN A 330 10.64 -19.87 -14.58
CA GLN A 330 11.76 -19.84 -13.62
C GLN A 330 13.12 -19.60 -14.30
N GLY A 331 13.29 -20.07 -15.54
CA GLY A 331 14.47 -19.78 -16.34
C GLY A 331 14.59 -18.28 -16.66
N GLU A 332 13.52 -17.65 -17.12
CA GLU A 332 13.49 -16.21 -17.39
C GLU A 332 13.56 -15.37 -16.11
N TRP A 333 13.00 -15.85 -15.00
CA TRP A 333 13.17 -15.20 -13.70
C TRP A 333 14.64 -15.11 -13.28
N LYS A 334 15.47 -16.13 -13.55
CA LYS A 334 16.92 -16.04 -13.32
C LYS A 334 17.56 -14.93 -14.15
N ASN A 335 17.07 -14.66 -15.36
CA ASN A 335 17.53 -13.53 -16.16
C ASN A 335 17.15 -12.19 -15.52
N VAL A 336 15.95 -12.08 -14.93
CA VAL A 336 15.56 -10.91 -14.13
C VAL A 336 16.48 -10.74 -12.94
N LEU A 337 16.72 -11.80 -12.15
CA LEU A 337 17.61 -11.78 -10.98
C LEU A 337 19.03 -11.33 -11.34
N ASN A 338 19.62 -11.91 -12.39
CA ASN A 338 20.96 -11.54 -12.84
C ASN A 338 21.02 -10.07 -13.26
N TYR A 339 19.97 -9.60 -13.95
CA TYR A 339 19.89 -8.22 -14.39
C TYR A 339 19.82 -7.24 -13.23
N ILE A 340 18.88 -7.42 -12.29
CA ILE A 340 18.69 -6.46 -11.19
C ILE A 340 19.86 -6.48 -10.19
N ARG A 341 20.46 -7.65 -9.92
CA ARG A 341 21.62 -7.78 -9.05
C ARG A 341 22.89 -7.21 -9.69
N GLY A 342 23.07 -7.45 -10.99
CA GLY A 342 24.22 -6.96 -11.74
C GLY A 342 24.28 -5.43 -11.85
N HIS A 343 23.14 -4.75 -11.74
CA HIS A 343 23.02 -3.30 -11.87
C HIS A 343 22.61 -2.61 -10.56
N GLU A 344 22.54 -3.33 -9.44
CA GLU A 344 22.04 -2.79 -8.17
C GLU A 344 22.76 -1.50 -7.77
N LEU A 345 24.09 -1.49 -7.79
CA LEU A 345 24.86 -0.30 -7.40
C LEU A 345 24.51 0.97 -8.20
N LEU A 346 24.00 0.83 -9.42
CA LEU A 346 23.65 1.94 -10.31
C LEU A 346 22.22 2.45 -10.09
N PHE A 347 21.28 1.58 -9.73
CA PHE A 347 19.84 1.91 -9.68
C PHE A 347 19.20 1.71 -8.31
N GLN A 348 19.96 1.29 -7.31
CA GLN A 348 19.46 1.00 -5.97
C GLN A 348 18.86 2.21 -5.26
N SER A 349 19.06 3.45 -5.72
CA SER A 349 18.35 4.62 -5.18
C SER A 349 16.85 4.58 -5.46
N ASN A 350 16.44 3.87 -6.52
CA ASN A 350 15.07 3.85 -7.02
C ASN A 350 14.43 2.47 -6.93
N LEU A 351 15.21 1.39 -7.01
CA LEU A 351 14.73 0.01 -6.92
C LEU A 351 15.31 -0.70 -5.69
N ASP A 352 14.43 -1.22 -4.82
CA ASP A 352 14.83 -2.18 -3.78
C ASP A 352 14.92 -3.60 -4.36
N VAL A 353 16.15 -4.05 -4.63
CA VAL A 353 16.42 -5.38 -5.21
C VAL A 353 16.02 -6.50 -4.26
N TYR A 354 16.22 -6.34 -2.95
CA TYR A 354 15.80 -7.36 -1.98
C TYR A 354 14.28 -7.50 -2.01
N ARG A 355 13.56 -6.38 -1.99
CA ARG A 355 12.11 -6.40 -1.86
C ARG A 355 11.41 -6.95 -3.09
N VAL A 356 11.81 -6.56 -4.31
CA VAL A 356 11.19 -7.13 -5.52
C VAL A 356 11.37 -8.66 -5.59
N ILE A 357 12.53 -9.16 -5.13
CA ILE A 357 12.81 -10.60 -5.05
C ILE A 357 11.95 -11.27 -3.99
N GLU A 358 11.85 -10.68 -2.81
CA GLU A 358 11.04 -11.19 -1.70
C GLU A 358 9.56 -11.30 -2.11
N VAL A 359 9.01 -10.25 -2.71
CA VAL A 359 7.60 -10.21 -3.12
C VAL A 359 7.36 -11.21 -4.27
N ALA A 360 8.26 -11.26 -5.25
CA ALA A 360 8.16 -12.23 -6.34
C ALA A 360 8.18 -13.69 -5.84
N LYS A 361 8.97 -13.97 -4.81
CA LYS A 361 9.07 -15.30 -4.20
C LYS A 361 7.82 -15.65 -3.40
N ASN A 362 7.35 -14.75 -2.55
CA ASN A 362 6.27 -15.02 -1.61
C ASN A 362 4.89 -14.94 -2.27
N TYR A 363 4.76 -14.14 -3.33
CA TYR A 363 3.48 -13.90 -3.98
C TYR A 363 3.51 -14.36 -5.43
N ALA A 364 4.39 -13.85 -6.30
CA ALA A 364 4.31 -14.11 -7.76
C ALA A 364 4.61 -15.56 -8.20
N GLY A 365 5.10 -16.42 -7.30
CA GLY A 365 5.35 -17.83 -7.57
C GLY A 365 6.71 -18.09 -8.24
N PHE A 366 7.67 -17.18 -8.05
CA PHE A 366 9.06 -17.36 -8.49
C PHE A 366 9.94 -17.93 -7.37
N HIS A 367 11.09 -18.48 -7.72
CA HIS A 367 12.02 -19.10 -6.76
C HIS A 367 13.43 -18.50 -6.89
N LEU A 368 14.20 -18.57 -5.80
CA LEU A 368 15.58 -18.08 -5.73
C LEU A 368 16.58 -19.04 -6.38
#